data_AF-A0A3N7DDZ1-F1
#
_entry.id   AF-A0A3N7DDZ1-F1
#
_cell.length_a   1.000
_cell.length_b   1.000
_cell.length_c   1.000
_cell.angle_alpha   90.00
_cell.angle_beta   90.00
_cell.angle_gamma   90.00
#
_symmetry.space_group_name_H-M   'P 1'
#
loop_
_entity.id
_entity.type
_entity.pdbx_description
1 polymer ?
#
loop_
_entity_poly.entity_id
_entity_poly.type
_entity_poly.pdbx_seq_one_letter_code
_entity_poly.pdbx_strand_id
1 'polypeptide(L)'
;MTDFKPKRIEVVPFTENWAQTFEALARLFKMDLEDLIIGIEHVGSTAVPGLPAKPIIDLDLIIQDKSRFEEIKAILEKRGYL
;
A
#
# COMPACT_ATOMS: atom_id res chain seq x y z
N MET A 1 -22.34 -16.33 -22.80
CA MET A 1 -22.56 -15.39 -21.69
C MET A 1 -21.62 -15.79 -20.58
N THR A 2 -20.63 -14.98 -20.27
CA THR A 2 -19.72 -15.20 -19.14
C THR A 2 -20.44 -14.83 -17.84
N ASP A 3 -20.45 -15.74 -16.87
CA ASP A 3 -20.99 -15.50 -15.52
C ASP A 3 -20.15 -14.44 -14.80
N PHE A 4 -20.61 -13.20 -14.80
CA PHE A 4 -20.05 -12.15 -13.97
C PHE A 4 -20.61 -12.28 -12.55
N LYS A 5 -19.77 -12.76 -11.62
CA LYS A 5 -20.07 -12.68 -10.17
C LYS A 5 -19.42 -11.42 -9.60
N PRO A 6 -20.20 -10.39 -9.20
CA PRO A 6 -19.61 -9.21 -8.58
C PRO A 6 -18.94 -9.59 -7.26
N LYS A 7 -17.66 -9.22 -7.13
CA LYS A 7 -16.94 -9.36 -5.86
C LYS A 7 -17.58 -8.40 -4.85
N ARG A 8 -18.08 -8.93 -3.72
CA ARG A 8 -18.69 -8.10 -2.68
C ARG A 8 -17.66 -7.09 -2.16
N ILE A 9 -18.01 -5.81 -2.23
CA ILE A 9 -17.20 -4.73 -1.64
C ILE A 9 -17.78 -4.45 -0.25
N GLU A 10 -16.93 -4.56 0.76
CA GLU A 10 -17.28 -4.20 2.13
C GLU A 10 -16.57 -2.89 2.50
N VAL A 11 -17.34 -1.95 3.03
CA VAL A 11 -16.86 -0.69 3.59
C VAL A 11 -17.09 -0.77 5.09
N VAL A 12 -16.04 -0.58 5.87
CA VAL A 12 -16.06 -0.69 7.34
C VAL A 12 -15.81 0.68 7.98
N PRO A 13 -16.28 0.91 9.22
CA PRO A 13 -15.93 2.12 9.98
C PRO A 13 -14.42 2.29 10.11
N PHE A 14 -13.99 3.54 10.24
CA PHE A 14 -12.59 3.88 10.51
C PHE A 14 -12.06 3.18 11.77
N THR A 15 -10.77 2.82 11.73
CA THR A 15 -10.04 2.29 12.88
C THR A 15 -8.59 2.80 12.89
N GLU A 16 -8.09 3.15 14.07
CA GLU A 16 -6.69 3.56 14.29
C GLU A 16 -5.69 2.45 13.93
N ASN A 17 -6.15 1.19 13.84
CA ASN A 17 -5.32 0.08 13.40
C ASN A 17 -4.81 0.26 11.97
N TRP A 18 -5.46 1.06 11.13
CA TRP A 18 -4.98 1.34 9.77
C TRP A 18 -3.68 2.12 9.77
N ALA A 19 -3.57 3.15 10.62
CA ALA A 19 -2.33 3.90 10.79
C ALA A 19 -1.21 3.00 11.33
N GLN A 20 -1.53 2.13 12.30
CA GLN A 20 -0.55 1.17 12.86
C GLN A 20 -0.09 0.15 11.81
N THR A 21 -1.01 -0.33 10.96
CA THR A 21 -0.71 -1.26 9.87
C THR A 21 0.18 -0.59 8.82
N PHE A 22 -0.14 0.65 8.43
CA PHE A 22 0.70 1.45 7.55
C PHE A 22 2.11 1.60 8.13
N GLU A 23 2.24 2.01 9.39
CA GLU A 23 3.55 2.22 10.03
C GLU A 23 4.40 0.94 10.07
N ALA A 24 3.77 -0.22 10.28
CA ALA A 24 4.47 -1.50 10.22
C ALA A 24 4.97 -1.83 8.80
N LEU A 25 4.12 -1.62 7.79
CA LEU A 25 4.48 -1.84 6.38
C LEU A 25 5.56 -0.84 5.91
N ALA A 26 5.44 0.43 6.30
CA ALA A 26 6.42 1.46 5.96
C ALA A 26 7.80 1.16 6.55
N ARG A 27 7.88 0.64 7.79
CA ARG A 27 9.15 0.18 8.37
C ARG A 27 9.73 -1.01 7.61
N LEU A 28 8.90 -1.98 7.25
CA LEU A 28 9.32 -3.14 6.44
C LEU A 28 9.93 -2.67 5.11
N PHE A 29 9.19 -1.88 4.33
CA PHE A 29 9.66 -1.44 3.02
C PHE A 29 10.85 -0.48 3.08
N LYS A 30 10.97 0.35 4.12
CA LYS A 30 12.18 1.17 4.34
C LYS A 30 13.42 0.32 4.53
N MET A 31 13.33 -0.80 5.26
CA MET A 31 14.46 -1.72 5.43
C MET A 31 14.81 -2.45 4.13
N ASP A 32 13.82 -2.69 3.29
CA ASP A 32 13.97 -3.53 2.11
C ASP A 32 14.39 -2.80 0.84
N LEU A 33 14.01 -1.53 0.76
CA LEU A 33 14.26 -0.66 -0.40
C LEU A 33 15.34 0.37 -0.12
N GLU A 34 15.70 0.59 1.15
CA GLU A 34 16.82 1.45 1.58
C GLU A 34 16.89 2.78 0.81
N ASP A 35 17.93 2.96 -0.01
CA ASP A 35 18.22 4.18 -0.79
C ASP A 35 17.48 4.26 -2.13
N LEU A 36 16.74 3.21 -2.52
CA LEU A 36 15.92 3.20 -3.73
C LEU A 36 14.69 4.10 -3.63
N ILE A 37 14.26 4.42 -2.40
CA ILE A 37 13.11 5.30 -2.12
C ILE A 37 13.55 6.51 -1.31
N ILE A 38 12.86 7.63 -1.50
CA ILE A 38 13.04 8.86 -0.73
C ILE A 38 11.90 9.13 0.26
N GLY A 39 10.82 8.33 0.19
CA GLY A 39 9.66 8.50 1.06
C GLY A 39 8.66 7.37 0.91
N ILE A 40 7.81 7.24 1.93
CA ILE A 40 6.63 6.37 1.92
C ILE A 40 5.48 7.15 2.53
N GLU A 41 4.33 7.20 1.84
CA GLU A 41 3.14 7.91 2.32
C GLU A 41 1.94 6.97 2.43
N HIS A 42 1.13 7.17 3.48
CA HIS A 42 -0.17 6.52 3.62
C HIS A 42 -1.17 7.33 2.80
N VAL A 43 -1.69 6.72 1.75
CA VAL A 43 -2.65 7.36 0.86
C VAL A 43 -4.00 6.62 0.87
N GLY A 44 -4.97 7.14 0.13
CA GLY A 44 -6.30 6.55 0.05
C GLY A 44 -7.17 6.79 1.28
N SER A 45 -8.38 6.21 1.29
CA SER A 45 -9.38 6.49 2.31
C SER A 45 -9.00 5.99 3.71
N THR A 46 -8.16 4.95 3.81
CA THR A 46 -7.71 4.43 5.11
C THR A 46 -6.70 5.34 5.80
N ALA A 47 -6.14 6.32 5.09
CA ALA A 47 -5.26 7.35 5.65
C ALA A 47 -6.02 8.53 6.29
N VAL A 48 -7.36 8.59 6.15
CA VAL A 48 -8.18 9.71 6.62
C VAL A 48 -8.90 9.33 7.91
N PRO A 49 -8.54 9.93 9.06
CA PRO A 49 -9.22 9.68 10.32
C PRO A 49 -10.72 9.92 10.24
N GLY A 50 -11.50 8.96 10.73
CA GLY A 50 -12.96 9.02 10.75
C GLY A 50 -13.68 8.65 9.45
N LEU A 51 -12.97 8.38 8.35
CA LEU A 51 -13.58 8.02 7.07
C LEU A 51 -13.82 6.49 6.96
N PRO A 52 -15.07 6.02 6.78
CA PRO A 52 -15.33 4.62 6.44
C PRO A 52 -14.72 4.27 5.08
N ALA A 53 -14.07 3.12 5.00
CA ALA A 53 -13.32 2.71 3.81
C ALA A 53 -13.36 1.20 3.60
N LYS A 54 -12.96 0.75 2.41
CA LYS A 54 -12.55 -0.64 2.23
C LYS A 54 -11.30 -0.87 3.09
N PRO A 55 -11.15 -2.01 3.80
CA PRO A 55 -10.01 -2.27 4.67
C PRO A 55 -8.76 -2.66 3.85
N ILE A 56 -8.28 -1.73 3.02
CA ILE A 56 -7.11 -1.87 2.16
C ILE A 56 -6.20 -0.68 2.47
N ILE A 57 -4.93 -0.95 2.79
CA ILE A 57 -3.93 0.08 3.02
C ILE A 57 -3.25 0.37 1.68
N ASP A 58 -3.31 1.62 1.24
CA ASP A 58 -2.61 2.10 0.05
C ASP A 58 -1.31 2.79 0.48
N LEU A 59 -0.18 2.40 -0.13
CA LEU A 59 1.14 2.95 0.14
C LEU A 59 1.72 3.53 -1.13
N ASP A 60 2.15 4.79 -1.06
CA ASP A 60 2.93 5.41 -2.12
C ASP A 60 4.42 5.35 -1.79
N LEU A 61 5.19 4.66 -2.62
CA LEU A 61 6.65 4.63 -2.56
C LEU A 61 7.21 5.74 -3.46
N ILE A 62 7.83 6.73 -2.85
CA ILE A 62 8.36 7.89 -3.58
C ILE A 62 9.80 7.58 -4.00
N ILE A 63 10.09 7.72 -5.29
CA ILE A 63 11.41 7.46 -5.88
C ILE A 63 11.97 8.73 -6.50
N GLN A 64 13.29 8.92 -6.39
CA GLN A 64 13.96 10.08 -6.98
C GLN A 64 14.08 9.97 -8.50
N ASP A 65 14.34 8.76 -9.00
CA ASP A 65 14.57 8.48 -10.41
C ASP A 65 13.72 7.28 -10.86
N LYS A 66 12.97 7.49 -11.95
CA LYS A 66 12.15 6.46 -12.58
C LYS A 66 12.95 5.24 -13.05
N SER A 67 14.25 5.39 -13.32
CA SER A 67 15.13 4.27 -13.70
C SER A 67 15.18 3.15 -12.65
N ARG A 68 14.89 3.46 -11.38
CA ARG A 68 14.84 2.50 -10.25
C ARG A 68 13.57 1.65 -10.21
N PHE A 69 12.56 1.97 -11.02
CA PHE A 69 11.24 1.34 -10.94
C PHE A 69 11.30 -0.18 -11.10
N GLU A 70 12.03 -0.69 -12.10
CA GLU A 70 12.11 -2.14 -12.35
C GLU A 70 12.83 -2.90 -11.22
N GLU A 71 13.84 -2.27 -10.60
CA GLU A 71 14.55 -2.83 -9.45
C GLU A 71 13.62 -2.95 -8.24
N ILE A 72 12.90 -1.88 -7.92
CA ILE A 72 11.91 -1.85 -6.83
C ILE A 72 10.79 -2.86 -7.08
N LYS A 73 10.26 -2.91 -8.30
CA LYS A 73 9.23 -3.87 -8.72
C LYS A 73 9.70 -5.31 -8.47
N ALA A 74 10.93 -5.66 -8.86
CA ALA A 74 11.46 -7.00 -8.62
C ALA A 74 11.61 -7.34 -7.13
N ILE A 75 11.93 -6.35 -6.28
CA ILE A 75 12.00 -6.54 -4.82
C ILE A 75 10.60 -6.76 -4.23
N LEU A 76 9.59 -6.02 -4.69
CA LEU A 76 8.20 -6.16 -4.27
C LEU A 76 7.59 -7.49 -4.71
N GLU A 77 7.87 -7.93 -5.94
CA GLU A 77 7.44 -9.23 -6.48
C GLU A 77 7.96 -10.40 -5.64
N LYS A 78 9.23 -10.33 -5.17
CA LYS A 78 9.80 -11.35 -4.26
C LYS A 78 9.07 -11.45 -2.92
N ARG A 79 8.32 -10.42 -2.53
CA ARG A 79 7.45 -10.42 -1.33
C ARG A 79 5.99 -10.77 -1.62
N GLY A 80 5.63 -11.03 -2.87
CA GLY A 80 4.27 -11.38 -3.28
C GLY A 80 3.38 -10.19 -3.65
N TYR A 81 3.96 -9.01 -3.88
CA TYR A 81 3.25 -7.86 -4.45
C TYR A 81 3.41 -7.89 -5.98
N LEU A 82 2.29 -8.07 -6.69
CA LEU A 82 2.23 -8.30 -8.14
C LEU A 82 1.83 -7.05 -8.93
#